data_AF-A0A1D2WMR9-F1
#
_entry.id   AF-A0A1D2WMR9-F1
#
_cell.length_a   1.000
_cell.length_b   1.000
_cell.length_c   1.000
_cell.angle_alpha   90.00
_cell.angle_beta   90.00
_cell.angle_gamma   90.00
#
_symmetry.space_group_name_H-M   'P 1'
#
loop_
_entity.id
_entity.type
_entity.pdbx_description
1 polymer ?
#
loop_
_entity_poly.entity_id
_entity_poly.type
_entity_poly.pdbx_seq_one_letter_code
_entity_poly.pdbx_strand_id
1 'polypeptide(L)'
;MVSEFTVFGSCTCRDIFNSTINKNYKDYFHINPSGIRVSYISLMHPPVDYTEESLIIHPETKKNINFSNWIKQDLDKSFLNELKKNKSEYLIIDTYYDVNFGIIEFENKNYITNNLHIDKTEFYKNLNYKKVMTIQSNKNEYLKLWKENCNLFFNFLEKYCPDTKIILNPTRHVTNLIRADGTISEMGIYKKISEKYNPYRDLLDSHIIENFNVDVLYFDENTLASENSIWGASSLHYNTSYFMDVTKQLNEFIKRNKILDNANEKRLNNLFKKQNRNLLTFKIQLNNNEKINKIVHKFKQNNTYKNLLKNNNEITNNITELKDILTSNEYAFLNSINNSKLSQIKQLKLK
;
A
#
# COMPACT_ATOMS: atom_id res chain seq x y z
N MET A 1 -0.47 3.26 28.77
CA MET A 1 -1.65 2.60 28.15
C MET A 1 -1.19 2.05 26.82
N VAL A 2 -1.24 0.72 26.68
CA VAL A 2 -0.84 -0.03 25.48
C VAL A 2 -1.96 0.09 24.46
N SER A 3 -1.64 0.39 23.20
CA SER A 3 -2.65 0.51 22.11
C SER A 3 -2.86 -0.82 21.40
N GLU A 4 -4.09 -1.10 20.99
CA GLU A 4 -4.46 -2.34 20.30
C GLU A 4 -4.35 -2.24 18.79
N PHE A 5 -3.65 -3.20 18.18
CA PHE A 5 -3.42 -3.29 16.74
C PHE A 5 -3.94 -4.60 16.17
N THR A 6 -4.53 -4.53 14.99
CA THR A 6 -4.72 -5.67 14.08
C THR A 6 -3.85 -5.47 12.84
N VAL A 7 -3.38 -6.57 12.23
CA VAL A 7 -2.59 -6.54 10.98
C VAL A 7 -3.38 -7.20 9.86
N PHE A 8 -3.47 -6.53 8.72
CA PHE A 8 -3.89 -7.11 7.44
C PHE A 8 -2.79 -6.91 6.39
N GLY A 9 -1.99 -7.94 6.10
CA GLY A 9 -0.92 -7.77 5.12
C GLY A 9 0.22 -8.78 5.24
N SER A 10 1.43 -8.30 4.97
CA SER A 10 2.63 -9.14 4.86
C SER A 10 3.33 -9.44 6.17
N CYS A 11 4.31 -10.35 6.08
CA CYS A 11 5.27 -10.59 7.15
C CYS A 11 5.96 -9.30 7.60
N THR A 12 6.21 -8.34 6.70
CA THR A 12 6.84 -7.07 7.04
C THR A 12 5.99 -6.22 7.99
N CYS A 13 4.66 -6.23 7.85
CA CYS A 13 3.78 -5.60 8.84
C CYS A 13 3.74 -6.39 10.15
N ARG A 14 3.65 -7.72 10.08
CA ARG A 14 3.62 -8.57 11.27
C ARG A 14 4.91 -8.48 12.09
N ASP A 15 6.06 -8.36 11.43
CA ASP A 15 7.36 -8.36 12.07
C ASP A 15 7.67 -7.08 12.86
N ILE A 16 6.88 -6.01 12.66
CA ILE A 16 6.83 -4.86 13.57
C ILE A 16 6.49 -5.33 15.00
N PHE A 17 5.64 -6.36 15.11
CA PHE A 17 5.13 -6.92 16.37
C PHE A 17 5.73 -8.30 16.68
N ASN A 18 6.97 -8.54 16.27
CA ASN A 18 7.69 -9.79 16.51
C ASN A 18 8.82 -9.57 17.51
N SER A 19 8.73 -10.19 18.71
CA SER A 19 9.70 -9.97 19.80
C SER A 19 11.12 -10.45 19.47
N THR A 20 11.29 -11.30 18.46
CA THR A 20 12.62 -11.72 18.00
C THR A 20 13.30 -10.61 17.18
N ILE A 21 12.51 -9.78 16.48
CA ILE A 21 12.99 -8.72 15.58
C ILE A 21 12.95 -7.36 16.29
N ASN A 22 11.82 -7.04 16.92
CA ASN A 22 11.56 -5.79 17.62
C ASN A 22 11.24 -6.08 19.10
N LYS A 23 12.26 -6.26 19.93
CA LYS A 23 12.12 -6.81 21.29
C LYS A 23 11.13 -6.06 22.18
N ASN A 24 11.04 -4.74 22.03
CA ASN A 24 10.34 -3.87 22.98
C ASN A 24 8.96 -3.41 22.49
N TYR A 25 8.42 -3.96 21.39
CA TYR A 25 7.12 -3.50 20.87
C TYR A 25 5.99 -3.67 21.90
N LYS A 26 6.07 -4.70 22.76
CA LYS A 26 5.05 -5.03 23.77
C LYS A 26 4.93 -3.98 24.88
N ASP A 27 5.94 -3.14 25.04
CA ASP A 27 5.88 -2.00 25.97
C ASP A 27 4.87 -0.94 25.49
N TYR A 28 4.54 -0.96 24.19
CA TYR A 28 3.72 0.05 23.53
C TYR A 28 2.42 -0.52 22.93
N PHE A 29 2.46 -1.76 22.40
CA PHE A 29 1.37 -2.30 21.58
C PHE A 29 0.93 -3.70 22.02
N HIS A 30 -0.37 -3.95 21.92
CA HIS A 30 -0.99 -5.26 21.99
C HIS A 30 -1.47 -5.64 20.57
N ILE A 31 -1.25 -6.88 20.16
CA ILE A 31 -1.63 -7.35 18.83
C ILE A 31 -2.76 -8.38 18.89
N ASN A 32 -3.85 -8.05 18.21
CA ASN A 32 -5.02 -8.88 17.97
C ASN A 32 -4.79 -9.83 16.76
N PRO A 33 -5.70 -10.79 16.50
CA PRO A 33 -5.62 -11.70 15.36
C PRO A 33 -5.32 -10.99 14.03
N SER A 34 -4.54 -11.63 13.16
CA SER A 34 -3.97 -10.99 11.95
C SER A 34 -4.40 -11.72 10.68
N GLY A 35 -4.89 -10.96 9.70
CA GLY A 35 -5.21 -11.44 8.35
C GLY A 35 -3.96 -11.38 7.47
N ILE A 36 -3.16 -12.43 7.50
CA ILE A 36 -1.94 -12.52 6.70
C ILE A 36 -2.17 -13.41 5.48
N ARG A 37 -1.48 -13.11 4.38
CA ARG A 37 -1.51 -13.92 3.14
C ARG A 37 -2.82 -13.93 2.37
N VAL A 38 -3.56 -12.82 2.44
CA VAL A 38 -4.83 -12.67 1.73
C VAL A 38 -4.79 -11.38 0.91
N SER A 39 -5.26 -11.46 -0.33
CA SER A 39 -5.50 -10.30 -1.22
C SER A 39 -6.83 -9.62 -0.89
N TYR A 40 -6.97 -8.33 -1.17
CA TYR A 40 -8.27 -7.65 -1.02
C TYR A 40 -9.35 -8.31 -1.88
N ILE A 41 -8.96 -8.74 -3.08
CA ILE A 41 -9.86 -9.40 -4.04
C ILE A 41 -10.44 -10.67 -3.44
N SER A 42 -9.60 -11.57 -2.92
CA SER A 42 -10.13 -12.80 -2.32
C SER A 42 -10.93 -12.51 -1.07
N LEU A 43 -10.43 -11.65 -0.17
CA LEU A 43 -11.07 -11.38 1.12
C LEU A 43 -12.54 -10.96 0.99
N MET A 44 -12.86 -10.19 -0.05
CA MET A 44 -14.19 -9.63 -0.26
C MET A 44 -15.12 -10.54 -1.10
N HIS A 45 -14.65 -11.71 -1.52
CA HIS A 45 -15.48 -12.74 -2.12
C HIS A 45 -16.06 -13.69 -1.06
N PRO A 46 -17.14 -14.44 -1.39
CA PRO A 46 -17.72 -15.41 -0.46
C PRO A 46 -16.70 -16.47 0.03
N PRO A 47 -16.92 -17.05 1.23
CA PRO A 47 -16.21 -18.23 1.66
C PRO A 47 -16.33 -19.37 0.64
N VAL A 48 -15.30 -20.21 0.60
CA VAL A 48 -15.20 -21.32 -0.36
C VAL A 48 -15.34 -22.63 0.39
N ASP A 49 -16.17 -23.54 -0.10
CA ASP A 49 -16.34 -24.86 0.49
C ASP A 49 -15.12 -25.75 0.20
N TYR A 50 -14.70 -26.51 1.21
CA TYR A 50 -13.62 -27.49 1.13
C TYR A 50 -13.81 -28.55 2.23
N THR A 51 -13.07 -29.66 2.13
CA THR A 51 -12.89 -30.60 3.25
C THR A 51 -11.53 -30.35 3.91
N GLU A 52 -11.41 -30.53 5.23
CA GLU A 52 -10.15 -30.30 5.94
C GLU A 52 -9.01 -31.13 5.35
N GLU A 53 -9.31 -32.37 4.97
CA GLU A 53 -8.37 -33.29 4.32
C GLU A 53 -7.84 -32.72 3.00
N SER A 54 -8.70 -32.05 2.22
CA SER A 54 -8.31 -31.51 0.91
C SER A 54 -7.27 -30.40 0.98
N LEU A 55 -7.10 -29.75 2.15
CA LEU A 55 -6.12 -28.68 2.38
C LEU A 55 -4.79 -29.18 2.96
N ILE A 56 -4.69 -30.45 3.34
CA ILE A 56 -3.46 -30.99 3.94
C ILE A 56 -2.34 -31.02 2.90
N ILE A 57 -1.19 -30.46 3.26
CA ILE A 57 0.03 -30.50 2.43
C ILE A 57 0.99 -31.52 3.04
N HIS A 58 1.20 -32.64 2.34
CA HIS A 58 2.12 -33.69 2.78
C HIS A 58 3.58 -33.43 2.36
N PRO A 59 4.57 -33.93 3.13
CA PRO A 59 4.41 -34.47 4.50
C PRO A 59 4.03 -33.37 5.49
N GLU A 60 3.33 -33.71 6.57
CA GLU A 60 2.82 -32.76 7.59
C GLU A 60 3.93 -32.20 8.51
N THR A 61 4.86 -31.48 7.91
CA THR A 61 5.85 -30.70 8.65
C THR A 61 5.20 -29.45 9.23
N LYS A 62 5.77 -28.89 10.30
CA LYS A 62 5.33 -27.60 10.88
C LYS A 62 5.15 -26.49 9.84
N LYS A 63 6.04 -26.47 8.83
CA LYS A 63 5.99 -25.51 7.71
C LYS A 63 4.74 -25.74 6.85
N ASN A 64 4.47 -26.99 6.46
CA ASN A 64 3.32 -27.32 5.62
C ASN A 64 1.99 -27.13 6.36
N ILE A 65 1.92 -27.48 7.64
CA ILE A 65 0.74 -27.20 8.49
C ILE A 65 0.43 -25.70 8.50
N ASN A 66 1.44 -24.84 8.63
CA ASN A 66 1.24 -23.40 8.57
C ASN A 66 0.71 -22.95 7.20
N PHE A 67 1.19 -23.51 6.09
CA PHE A 67 0.66 -23.19 4.76
C PHE A 67 -0.79 -23.64 4.58
N SER A 68 -1.13 -24.86 5.01
CA SER A 68 -2.51 -25.33 5.02
C SER A 68 -3.43 -24.39 5.83
N ASN A 69 -2.99 -23.94 7.01
CA ASN A 69 -3.75 -22.99 7.83
C ASN A 69 -3.92 -21.62 7.17
N TRP A 70 -2.91 -21.11 6.45
CA TRP A 70 -3.05 -19.82 5.74
C TRP A 70 -3.98 -19.93 4.53
N ILE A 71 -3.94 -21.04 3.80
CA ILE A 71 -4.90 -21.31 2.72
C ILE A 71 -6.30 -21.40 3.31
N LYS A 72 -6.48 -22.14 4.40
CA LYS A 72 -7.75 -22.24 5.13
C LYS A 72 -8.32 -20.87 5.50
N GLN A 73 -7.51 -19.99 6.11
CA GLN A 73 -7.93 -18.62 6.45
C GLN A 73 -8.38 -17.80 5.23
N ASP A 74 -7.68 -17.96 4.10
CA ASP A 74 -8.07 -17.33 2.82
C ASP A 74 -9.39 -17.92 2.32
N LEU A 75 -9.61 -19.24 2.37
CA LEU A 75 -10.87 -19.86 1.93
C LEU A 75 -12.05 -19.47 2.82
N ASP A 76 -11.89 -19.52 4.15
CA ASP A 76 -12.91 -19.19 5.15
C ASP A 76 -13.26 -17.70 5.20
N LYS A 77 -12.36 -16.83 4.70
CA LYS A 77 -12.47 -15.37 4.85
C LYS A 77 -12.55 -14.95 6.33
N SER A 78 -11.90 -15.71 7.23
CA SER A 78 -12.09 -15.62 8.69
C SER A 78 -11.74 -14.24 9.24
N PHE A 79 -10.80 -13.54 8.59
CA PHE A 79 -10.31 -12.24 9.01
C PHE A 79 -11.41 -11.17 9.11
N LEU A 80 -12.41 -11.17 8.23
CA LEU A 80 -13.53 -10.22 8.32
C LEU A 80 -14.34 -10.43 9.61
N ASN A 81 -14.55 -11.68 10.00
CA ASN A 81 -15.27 -12.00 11.23
C ASN A 81 -14.42 -11.68 12.47
N GLU A 82 -13.10 -11.90 12.38
CA GLU A 82 -12.17 -11.50 13.43
C GLU A 82 -12.17 -9.98 13.64
N LEU A 83 -12.14 -9.19 12.57
CA LEU A 83 -12.23 -7.72 12.66
C LEU A 83 -13.51 -7.24 13.35
N LYS A 84 -14.66 -7.86 13.06
CA LYS A 84 -15.93 -7.51 13.73
C LYS A 84 -15.91 -7.80 15.22
N LYS A 85 -15.25 -8.89 15.62
CA LYS A 85 -15.17 -9.33 17.02
C LYS A 85 -14.14 -8.51 17.80
N ASN A 86 -13.03 -8.16 17.16
CA ASN A 86 -11.90 -7.49 17.78
C ASN A 86 -11.96 -5.98 17.52
N LYS A 87 -12.36 -5.20 18.52
CA LYS A 87 -12.44 -3.73 18.44
C LYS A 87 -11.06 -3.07 18.55
N SER A 88 -10.18 -3.33 17.58
CA SER A 88 -8.84 -2.76 17.59
C SER A 88 -8.87 -1.25 17.36
N GLU A 89 -8.06 -0.51 18.13
CA GLU A 89 -7.87 0.94 17.92
C GLU A 89 -7.25 1.23 16.54
N TYR A 90 -6.33 0.36 16.10
CA TYR A 90 -5.58 0.52 14.87
C TYR A 90 -5.61 -0.74 14.01
N LEU A 91 -5.71 -0.55 12.68
CA LEU A 91 -5.50 -1.58 11.68
C LEU A 91 -4.35 -1.16 10.78
N ILE A 92 -3.26 -1.93 10.77
CA ILE A 92 -2.15 -1.72 9.84
C ILE A 92 -2.32 -2.59 8.60
N ILE A 93 -2.20 -1.98 7.43
CA ILE A 93 -2.39 -2.62 6.13
C ILE A 93 -1.16 -2.48 5.23
N ASP A 94 -0.98 -3.41 4.29
CA ASP A 94 -0.11 -3.23 3.13
C ASP A 94 -0.72 -3.82 1.84
N THR A 95 -0.01 -3.68 0.72
CA THR A 95 -0.43 -4.16 -0.61
C THR A 95 0.44 -5.30 -1.13
N TYR A 96 1.18 -5.99 -0.24
CA TYR A 96 2.19 -6.97 -0.64
C TYR A 96 1.58 -8.17 -1.35
N TYR A 97 0.49 -8.75 -0.83
CA TYR A 97 -0.08 -9.96 -1.41
C TYR A 97 -0.74 -9.70 -2.76
N ASP A 98 -1.39 -8.55 -2.92
CA ASP A 98 -1.99 -8.14 -4.19
C ASP A 98 -0.96 -7.91 -5.29
N VAL A 99 0.25 -7.46 -4.95
CA VAL A 99 1.32 -7.22 -5.92
C VAL A 99 2.13 -8.48 -6.20
N ASN A 100 2.45 -9.28 -5.18
CA ASN A 100 3.44 -10.36 -5.33
C ASN A 100 2.84 -11.71 -5.72
N PHE A 101 1.58 -11.99 -5.35
CA PHE A 101 0.97 -13.31 -5.52
C PHE A 101 -0.15 -13.30 -6.56
N GLY A 102 -0.97 -12.25 -6.56
CA GLY A 102 -2.17 -12.20 -7.37
C GLY A 102 -3.25 -13.15 -6.83
N ILE A 103 -4.12 -13.58 -7.75
CA ILE A 103 -5.31 -14.39 -7.44
C ILE A 103 -5.42 -15.58 -8.38
N ILE A 104 -6.21 -16.56 -7.97
CA ILE A 104 -6.74 -17.62 -8.82
C ILE A 104 -8.23 -17.37 -8.99
N GLU A 105 -8.66 -17.15 -10.22
CA GLU A 105 -10.07 -17.23 -10.61
C GLU A 105 -10.44 -18.70 -10.75
N PHE A 106 -11.55 -19.09 -10.15
CA PHE A 106 -12.15 -20.41 -10.29
C PHE A 106 -13.67 -20.27 -10.44
N GLU A 107 -14.35 -21.40 -10.59
CA GLU A 107 -15.80 -21.58 -10.82
C GLU A 107 -16.69 -20.39 -10.40
N ASN A 108 -17.58 -19.98 -11.29
CA ASN A 108 -18.54 -18.88 -11.07
C ASN A 108 -17.91 -17.51 -10.77
N LYS A 109 -16.69 -17.24 -11.30
CA LYS A 109 -15.94 -15.99 -11.06
C LYS A 109 -15.67 -15.73 -9.58
N ASN A 110 -15.36 -16.80 -8.85
CA ASN A 110 -14.84 -16.68 -7.50
C ASN A 110 -13.32 -16.53 -7.53
N TYR A 111 -12.77 -15.85 -6.52
CA TYR A 111 -11.34 -15.59 -6.44
C TYR A 111 -10.78 -16.01 -5.08
N ILE A 112 -9.68 -16.73 -5.13
CA ILE A 112 -8.82 -17.02 -3.98
C ILE A 112 -7.46 -16.36 -4.18
N THR A 113 -6.76 -16.05 -3.09
CA THR A 113 -5.39 -15.55 -3.20
C THR A 113 -4.52 -16.67 -3.75
N ASN A 114 -3.60 -16.35 -4.66
CA ASN A 114 -2.66 -17.33 -5.22
C ASN A 114 -1.56 -17.67 -4.20
N ASN A 115 -1.97 -18.33 -3.12
CA ASN A 115 -1.15 -18.60 -1.95
C ASN A 115 0.01 -19.55 -2.27
N LEU A 116 1.11 -19.38 -1.53
CA LEU A 116 2.24 -20.32 -1.62
C LEU A 116 1.79 -21.73 -1.29
N HIS A 117 2.17 -22.68 -2.15
CA HIS A 117 1.88 -24.10 -1.99
C HIS A 117 0.41 -24.51 -2.09
N ILE A 118 -0.48 -23.61 -2.52
CA ILE A 118 -1.86 -23.97 -2.80
C ILE A 118 -1.95 -25.08 -3.86
N ASP A 119 -1.03 -25.06 -4.82
CA ASP A 119 -0.86 -26.08 -5.87
C ASP A 119 -0.60 -27.50 -5.35
N LYS A 120 -0.16 -27.63 -4.08
CA LYS A 120 0.10 -28.92 -3.45
C LYS A 120 -1.14 -29.54 -2.80
N THR A 121 -2.16 -28.74 -2.51
CA THR A 121 -3.41 -29.21 -1.90
C THR A 121 -4.21 -30.06 -2.89
N GLU A 122 -5.01 -30.98 -2.37
CA GLU A 122 -5.97 -31.71 -3.19
C GLU A 122 -7.09 -30.80 -3.67
N PHE A 123 -7.53 -29.86 -2.82
CA PHE A 123 -8.48 -28.79 -3.16
C PHE A 123 -8.14 -28.13 -4.51
N TYR A 124 -6.92 -27.62 -4.66
CA TYR A 124 -6.50 -26.94 -5.89
C TYR A 124 -6.43 -27.87 -7.11
N LYS A 125 -6.06 -29.13 -6.89
CA LYS A 125 -5.97 -30.14 -7.96
C LYS A 125 -7.36 -30.48 -8.49
N ASN A 126 -8.36 -30.50 -7.61
CA ASN A 126 -9.74 -30.85 -7.93
C ASN A 126 -10.56 -29.68 -8.52
N LEU A 127 -10.02 -28.45 -8.57
CA LEU A 127 -10.67 -27.35 -9.28
C LEU A 127 -10.76 -27.63 -10.79
N ASN A 128 -11.99 -27.67 -11.32
CA ASN A 128 -12.29 -27.92 -12.74
C ASN A 128 -11.79 -26.80 -13.65
N TYR A 129 -11.92 -25.56 -13.19
CA TYR A 129 -11.42 -24.37 -13.86
C TYR A 129 -10.54 -23.57 -12.91
N LYS A 130 -9.39 -23.13 -13.40
CA LYS A 130 -8.49 -22.23 -12.68
C LYS A 130 -7.71 -21.34 -13.65
N LYS A 131 -7.72 -20.04 -13.40
CA LYS A 131 -6.92 -19.04 -14.12
C LYS A 131 -6.18 -18.18 -13.11
N VAL A 132 -4.85 -18.21 -13.17
CA VAL A 132 -4.00 -17.34 -12.35
C VAL A 132 -3.97 -15.95 -12.99
N MET A 133 -4.24 -14.93 -12.20
CA MET A 133 -4.15 -13.52 -12.60
C MET A 133 -3.26 -12.75 -11.64
N THR A 134 -2.33 -11.97 -12.21
CA THR A 134 -1.46 -11.07 -11.44
C THR A 134 -1.53 -9.67 -12.03
N ILE A 135 -1.14 -8.65 -11.26
CA ILE A 135 -1.08 -7.28 -11.77
C ILE A 135 -0.03 -7.11 -12.89
N GLN A 136 0.97 -7.99 -12.94
CA GLN A 136 2.02 -7.99 -13.95
C GLN A 136 1.53 -8.57 -15.28
N SER A 137 0.77 -9.67 -15.23
CA SER A 137 0.28 -10.38 -16.43
C SER A 137 -1.07 -9.86 -16.94
N ASN A 138 -1.92 -9.34 -16.05
CA ASN A 138 -3.31 -8.98 -16.34
C ASN A 138 -3.64 -7.56 -15.83
N LYS A 139 -2.70 -6.62 -15.99
CA LYS A 139 -2.74 -5.29 -15.34
C LYS A 139 -4.12 -4.61 -15.31
N ASN A 140 -4.77 -4.45 -16.46
CA ASN A 140 -6.02 -3.68 -16.54
C ASN A 140 -7.18 -4.41 -15.86
N GLU A 141 -7.37 -5.70 -16.16
CA GLU A 141 -8.41 -6.55 -15.57
C GLU A 141 -8.21 -6.68 -14.06
N TYR A 142 -6.97 -6.99 -13.65
CA TYR A 142 -6.59 -7.13 -12.24
C TYR A 142 -6.79 -5.83 -11.47
N LEU A 143 -6.34 -4.68 -12.01
CA LEU A 143 -6.45 -3.40 -11.31
C LEU A 143 -7.91 -2.97 -11.16
N LYS A 144 -8.78 -3.24 -12.16
CA LYS A 144 -10.21 -2.99 -12.04
C LYS A 144 -10.79 -3.80 -10.88
N LEU A 145 -10.57 -5.11 -10.89
CA LEU A 145 -11.06 -6.03 -9.86
C LEU A 145 -10.51 -5.69 -8.46
N TRP A 146 -9.23 -5.33 -8.39
CA TRP A 146 -8.58 -4.92 -7.15
C TRP A 146 -9.20 -3.65 -6.57
N LYS A 147 -9.43 -2.62 -7.40
CA LYS A 147 -10.06 -1.36 -6.94
C LYS A 147 -11.47 -1.59 -6.42
N GLU A 148 -12.27 -2.39 -7.13
CA GLU A 148 -13.62 -2.76 -6.71
C GLU A 148 -13.62 -3.43 -5.33
N ASN A 149 -12.75 -4.42 -5.13
CA ASN A 149 -12.67 -5.14 -3.85
C ASN A 149 -11.98 -4.35 -2.73
N CYS A 150 -11.01 -3.50 -3.06
CA CYS A 150 -10.42 -2.55 -2.11
C CYS A 150 -11.49 -1.58 -1.57
N ASN A 151 -12.33 -1.03 -2.45
CA ASN A 151 -13.48 -0.21 -2.04
C ASN A 151 -14.43 -0.98 -1.13
N LEU A 152 -14.76 -2.24 -1.46
CA LEU A 152 -15.62 -3.09 -0.62
C LEU A 152 -15.02 -3.31 0.77
N PHE A 153 -13.70 -3.51 0.86
CA PHE A 153 -13.01 -3.65 2.14
C PHE A 153 -13.08 -2.38 2.99
N PHE A 154 -12.80 -1.21 2.41
CA PHE A 154 -12.91 0.04 3.16
C PHE A 154 -14.36 0.37 3.56
N ASN A 155 -15.35 0.08 2.70
CA ASN A 155 -16.77 0.18 3.05
C ASN A 155 -17.14 -0.76 4.21
N PHE A 156 -16.57 -1.96 4.22
CA PHE A 156 -16.73 -2.90 5.33
C PHE A 156 -16.17 -2.32 6.63
N LEU A 157 -14.96 -1.74 6.60
CA LEU A 157 -14.34 -1.12 7.78
C LEU A 157 -15.17 0.06 8.30
N GLU A 158 -15.65 0.93 7.43
CA GLU A 158 -16.51 2.05 7.83
C GLU A 158 -17.81 1.56 8.50
N LYS A 159 -18.38 0.46 8.00
CA LYS A 159 -19.63 -0.09 8.53
C LYS A 159 -19.47 -0.81 9.87
N TYR A 160 -18.42 -1.64 10.00
CA TYR A 160 -18.29 -2.57 11.12
C TYR A 160 -17.19 -2.20 12.11
N CYS A 161 -16.23 -1.38 11.69
CA CYS A 161 -15.09 -0.94 12.50
C CYS A 161 -14.93 0.60 12.44
N PRO A 162 -15.99 1.41 12.64
CA PRO A 162 -15.97 2.85 12.37
C PRO A 162 -14.94 3.64 13.21
N ASP A 163 -14.59 3.12 14.38
CA ASP A 163 -13.65 3.76 15.31
C ASP A 163 -12.19 3.34 15.07
N THR A 164 -11.96 2.29 14.29
CA THR A 164 -10.61 1.79 13.98
C THR A 164 -9.89 2.73 13.03
N LYS A 165 -8.70 3.21 13.42
CA LYS A 165 -7.84 4.02 12.57
C LYS A 165 -7.00 3.14 11.65
N ILE A 166 -6.98 3.47 10.37
CA ILE A 166 -6.27 2.69 9.36
C ILE A 166 -4.89 3.31 9.11
N ILE A 167 -3.85 2.47 9.15
CA ILE A 167 -2.46 2.85 8.91
C ILE A 167 -1.93 2.03 7.73
N LEU A 168 -1.52 2.70 6.66
CA LEU A 168 -0.83 2.05 5.53
C LEU A 168 0.67 1.98 5.80
N ASN A 169 1.24 0.78 5.71
CA ASN A 169 2.68 0.54 5.69
C ASN A 169 3.17 0.35 4.24
N PRO A 170 3.79 1.35 3.61
CA PRO A 170 4.22 1.27 2.21
C PRO A 170 5.51 0.47 2.08
N THR A 171 5.42 -0.84 2.27
CA THR A 171 6.57 -1.76 2.17
C THR A 171 7.14 -1.78 0.76
N ARG A 172 8.46 -1.78 0.60
CA ARG A 172 9.15 -1.78 -0.71
C ARG A 172 10.26 -2.82 -0.78
N HIS A 173 10.45 -3.43 -1.94
CA HIS A 173 11.65 -4.22 -2.19
C HIS A 173 12.87 -3.28 -2.19
N VAL A 174 13.79 -3.49 -1.25
CA VAL A 174 15.04 -2.73 -1.15
C VAL A 174 16.13 -3.38 -1.99
N THR A 175 17.11 -2.60 -2.44
CA THR A 175 18.18 -3.08 -3.33
C THR A 175 19.45 -3.48 -2.60
N ASN A 176 19.67 -2.92 -1.42
CA ASN A 176 20.90 -3.07 -0.65
C ASN A 176 20.72 -4.08 0.49
N LEU A 177 21.75 -4.88 0.72
CA LEU A 177 21.83 -5.87 1.79
C LEU A 177 22.98 -5.50 2.73
N ILE A 178 22.72 -5.41 4.04
CA ILE A 178 23.78 -5.43 5.06
C ILE A 178 24.17 -6.87 5.34
N ARG A 179 25.45 -7.17 5.18
CA ARG A 179 26.05 -8.49 5.40
C ARG A 179 26.37 -8.73 6.86
N ALA A 180 26.68 -9.98 7.20
CA ALA A 180 27.04 -10.37 8.55
C ALA A 180 28.29 -9.65 9.10
N ASP A 181 29.23 -9.28 8.22
CA ASP A 181 30.43 -8.51 8.55
C ASP A 181 30.19 -6.98 8.64
N GLY A 182 28.94 -6.54 8.47
CA GLY A 182 28.54 -5.13 8.48
C GLY A 182 28.73 -4.40 7.14
N THR A 183 29.30 -5.05 6.12
CA THR A 183 29.44 -4.43 4.79
C THR A 183 28.08 -4.31 4.09
N ILE A 184 27.92 -3.26 3.29
CA ILE A 184 26.69 -3.03 2.51
C ILE A 184 26.98 -3.35 1.05
N SER A 185 26.12 -4.14 0.42
CA SER A 185 26.22 -4.51 -1.00
C SER A 185 24.90 -4.26 -1.72
N GLU A 186 24.96 -3.61 -2.89
CA GLU A 186 23.82 -3.60 -3.82
C GLU A 186 23.67 -5.00 -4.42
N MET A 187 22.48 -5.57 -4.29
CA MET A 187 22.18 -6.90 -4.80
C MET A 187 21.47 -6.77 -6.15
N GLY A 188 22.14 -7.17 -7.24
CA GLY A 188 21.58 -7.05 -8.59
C GLY A 188 20.23 -7.77 -8.77
N ILE A 189 20.02 -8.90 -8.09
CA ILE A 189 18.71 -9.58 -8.08
C ILE A 189 17.65 -8.77 -7.34
N TYR A 190 17.98 -8.12 -6.22
CA TYR A 190 17.03 -7.29 -5.48
C TYR A 190 16.64 -6.04 -6.26
N LYS A 191 17.60 -5.44 -6.98
CA LYS A 191 17.34 -4.33 -7.91
C LYS A 191 16.32 -4.71 -8.98
N LYS A 192 16.51 -5.85 -9.66
CA LYS A 192 15.55 -6.36 -10.66
C LYS A 192 14.16 -6.59 -10.08
N ILE A 193 14.08 -7.13 -8.86
CA ILE A 193 12.80 -7.34 -8.15
C ILE A 193 12.17 -5.98 -7.81
N SER A 194 12.93 -5.05 -7.25
CA SER A 194 12.48 -3.69 -6.92
C SER A 194 11.90 -2.96 -8.13
N GLU A 195 12.63 -2.94 -9.24
CA GLU A 195 12.18 -2.34 -10.51
C GLU A 195 10.91 -3.00 -11.06
N LYS A 196 10.73 -4.32 -10.84
CA LYS A 196 9.56 -5.06 -11.29
C LYS A 196 8.32 -4.82 -10.42
N TYR A 197 8.45 -4.80 -9.10
CA TYR A 197 7.29 -4.85 -8.19
C TYR A 197 6.95 -3.51 -7.52
N ASN A 198 7.92 -2.67 -7.19
CA ASN A 198 7.66 -1.41 -6.49
C ASN A 198 6.76 -0.44 -7.27
N PRO A 199 6.84 -0.31 -8.62
CA PRO A 199 5.91 0.55 -9.36
C PRO A 199 4.43 0.14 -9.20
N TYR A 200 4.15 -1.16 -9.03
CA TYR A 200 2.79 -1.62 -8.77
C TYR A 200 2.35 -1.31 -7.34
N ARG A 201 3.26 -1.38 -6.36
CA ARG A 201 2.97 -0.96 -4.98
C ARG A 201 2.67 0.53 -4.92
N ASP A 202 3.46 1.35 -5.60
CA ASP A 202 3.21 2.79 -5.69
C ASP A 202 1.81 3.06 -6.26
N LEU A 203 1.41 2.32 -7.29
CA LEU A 203 0.07 2.42 -7.89
C LEU A 203 -1.05 2.05 -6.91
N LEU A 204 -0.93 0.93 -6.19
CA LEU A 204 -1.97 0.47 -5.26
C LEU A 204 -2.03 1.35 -4.00
N ASP A 205 -0.87 1.69 -3.43
CA ASP A 205 -0.76 2.56 -2.26
C ASP A 205 -1.33 3.96 -2.58
N SER A 206 -1.02 4.52 -3.75
CA SER A 206 -1.56 5.83 -4.17
C SER A 206 -3.08 5.79 -4.24
N HIS A 207 -3.66 4.72 -4.80
CA HIS A 207 -5.12 4.57 -4.83
C HIS A 207 -5.72 4.58 -3.43
N ILE A 208 -5.11 3.86 -2.47
CA ILE A 208 -5.59 3.85 -1.08
C ILE A 208 -5.53 5.25 -0.46
N ILE A 209 -4.39 5.92 -0.61
CA ILE A 209 -4.13 7.25 -0.02
C ILE A 209 -5.09 8.31 -0.56
N GLU A 210 -5.37 8.27 -1.87
CA GLU A 210 -6.21 9.23 -2.56
C GLU A 210 -7.71 9.05 -2.23
N ASN A 211 -8.16 7.82 -1.98
CA ASN A 211 -9.59 7.50 -1.88
C ASN A 211 -10.07 7.28 -0.44
N PHE A 212 -9.18 6.96 0.51
CA PHE A 212 -9.58 6.60 1.87
C PHE A 212 -8.85 7.40 2.96
N ASN A 213 -9.47 7.47 4.15
CA ASN A 213 -8.89 8.09 5.34
C ASN A 213 -7.89 7.15 6.02
N VAL A 214 -6.66 7.15 5.51
CA VAL A 214 -5.53 6.40 6.05
C VAL A 214 -4.44 7.34 6.56
N ASP A 215 -3.81 6.98 7.67
CA ASP A 215 -2.48 7.48 8.02
C ASP A 215 -1.43 6.64 7.29
N VAL A 216 -0.30 7.22 6.92
CA VAL A 216 0.73 6.55 6.10
C VAL A 216 2.06 6.59 6.82
N LEU A 217 2.66 5.42 7.03
CA LEU A 217 4.03 5.34 7.55
C LEU A 217 5.02 5.83 6.49
N TYR A 218 6.04 6.55 6.94
CA TYR A 218 7.18 6.89 6.12
C TYR A 218 8.07 5.66 5.94
N PHE A 219 8.40 5.37 4.67
CA PHE A 219 9.39 4.39 4.29
C PHE A 219 10.66 5.11 3.84
N ASP A 220 11.79 4.83 4.51
CA ASP A 220 13.09 5.36 4.11
C ASP A 220 13.64 4.60 2.91
N GLU A 221 13.94 5.30 1.82
CA GLU A 221 14.52 4.71 0.61
C GLU A 221 15.91 4.08 0.85
N ASN A 222 16.58 4.46 1.95
CA ASN A 222 17.85 3.89 2.38
C ASN A 222 17.70 2.64 3.26
N THR A 223 16.47 2.15 3.48
CA THR A 223 16.23 0.91 4.22
C THR A 223 17.03 -0.24 3.62
N LEU A 224 17.68 -1.03 4.47
CA LEU A 224 18.54 -2.14 4.07
C LEU A 224 17.85 -3.47 4.38
N ALA A 225 18.03 -4.46 3.50
CA ALA A 225 17.77 -5.85 3.83
C ALA A 225 18.89 -6.37 4.74
N SER A 226 18.62 -7.41 5.54
CA SER A 226 19.61 -8.00 6.44
C SER A 226 19.91 -9.46 6.08
N GLU A 227 21.19 -9.79 5.93
CA GLU A 227 21.64 -11.18 5.75
C GLU A 227 21.35 -12.03 7.01
N ASN A 228 21.47 -11.41 8.18
CA ASN A 228 21.19 -12.01 9.49
C ASN A 228 19.69 -12.04 9.85
N SER A 229 18.79 -11.80 8.90
CA SER A 229 17.36 -11.93 9.15
C SER A 229 17.02 -13.35 9.60
N ILE A 230 16.14 -13.47 10.60
CA ILE A 230 15.62 -14.77 11.07
C ILE A 230 14.83 -15.53 9.99
N TRP A 231 14.46 -14.85 8.91
CA TRP A 231 13.76 -15.41 7.76
C TRP A 231 14.68 -15.64 6.55
N GLY A 232 16.00 -15.46 6.71
CA GLY A 232 17.00 -15.51 5.64
C GLY A 232 17.08 -14.21 4.83
N ALA A 233 18.07 -14.11 3.95
CA ALA A 233 18.28 -12.90 3.15
C ALA A 233 17.18 -12.71 2.07
N SER A 234 16.49 -11.58 2.09
CA SER A 234 15.50 -11.20 1.07
C SER A 234 15.36 -9.68 1.00
N SER A 235 14.97 -9.16 -0.17
CA SER A 235 14.70 -7.73 -0.41
C SER A 235 13.54 -7.13 0.41
N LEU A 236 12.87 -7.93 1.24
CA LEU A 236 11.82 -7.50 2.16
C LEU A 236 12.07 -7.88 3.63
N HIS A 237 13.20 -8.52 3.89
CA HIS A 237 13.63 -8.86 5.24
C HIS A 237 14.57 -7.76 5.72
N TYR A 238 13.97 -6.66 6.14
CA TYR A 238 14.70 -5.46 6.53
C TYR A 238 15.55 -5.68 7.78
N ASN A 239 16.56 -4.84 7.94
CA ASN A 239 17.31 -4.78 9.18
C ASN A 239 16.45 -4.21 10.34
N THR A 240 16.94 -4.36 11.56
CA THR A 240 16.20 -3.99 12.78
C THR A 240 15.88 -2.50 12.87
N SER A 241 16.70 -1.62 12.27
CA SER A 241 16.46 -0.17 12.32
C SER A 241 15.12 0.22 11.70
N TYR A 242 14.72 -0.41 10.59
CA TYR A 242 13.40 -0.18 9.99
C TYR A 242 12.27 -0.40 11.00
N PHE A 243 12.29 -1.52 11.75
CA PHE A 243 11.23 -1.85 12.69
C PHE A 243 11.21 -0.90 13.91
N MET A 244 12.39 -0.42 14.33
CA MET A 244 12.50 0.61 15.37
C MET A 244 11.92 1.95 14.90
N ASP A 245 12.21 2.35 13.67
CA ASP A 245 11.68 3.59 13.09
C ASP A 245 10.17 3.53 12.91
N VAL A 246 9.63 2.41 12.42
CA VAL A 246 8.19 2.20 12.33
C VAL A 246 7.54 2.23 13.72
N THR A 247 8.15 1.61 14.73
CA THR A 247 7.66 1.66 16.12
C THR A 247 7.58 3.09 16.65
N LYS A 248 8.62 3.90 16.38
CA LYS A 248 8.63 5.33 16.72
C LYS A 248 7.49 6.08 16.03
N GLN A 249 7.30 5.85 14.73
CA GLN A 249 6.22 6.49 13.97
C GLN A 249 4.83 6.11 14.50
N LEU A 250 4.59 4.84 14.82
CA LEU A 250 3.33 4.38 15.42
C LEU A 250 3.08 5.06 16.77
N ASN A 251 4.10 5.16 17.63
CA ASN A 251 3.98 5.88 18.90
C ASN A 251 3.63 7.37 18.71
N GLU A 252 4.23 8.04 17.72
CA GLU A 252 3.89 9.43 17.40
C GLU A 252 2.46 9.57 16.87
N PHE A 253 1.98 8.64 16.04
CA PHE A 253 0.58 8.63 15.60
C PHE A 253 -0.38 8.45 16.76
N ILE A 254 -0.09 7.53 17.69
CA ILE A 254 -0.93 7.30 18.87
C ILE A 254 -0.97 8.54 19.75
N LYS A 255 0.18 9.15 20.06
CA LYS A 255 0.25 10.39 20.85
C LYS A 255 -0.56 11.49 20.20
N ARG A 256 -0.37 11.70 18.90
CA ARG A 256 -1.10 12.69 18.12
C ARG A 256 -2.60 12.42 18.20
N ASN A 257 -3.05 11.20 17.92
CA ASN A 257 -4.48 10.86 17.97
C ASN A 257 -5.11 11.06 19.35
N LYS A 258 -4.39 10.73 20.44
CA LYS A 258 -4.86 10.98 21.82
C LYS A 258 -5.01 12.47 22.16
N ILE A 259 -4.14 13.32 21.61
CA ILE A 259 -4.26 14.78 21.76
C ILE A 259 -5.50 15.26 20.98
N LEU A 260 -5.66 14.77 19.75
CA LEU A 260 -6.69 15.15 18.77
C LEU A 260 -8.14 14.78 19.11
N ASP A 261 -8.36 13.83 20.02
CA ASP A 261 -9.71 13.45 20.49
C ASP A 261 -10.32 14.51 21.44
N ASN A 262 -9.57 15.56 21.80
CA ASN A 262 -10.11 16.77 22.43
C ASN A 262 -10.80 17.66 21.38
N ALA A 263 -12.09 17.96 21.58
CA ALA A 263 -13.07 18.43 20.58
C ALA A 263 -12.69 19.63 19.67
N ASN A 264 -11.69 20.45 20.02
CA ASN A 264 -11.24 21.57 19.19
C ASN A 264 -10.28 21.18 18.06
N GLU A 265 -9.68 19.99 18.09
CA GLU A 265 -8.61 19.60 17.15
C GLU A 265 -9.09 18.79 15.93
N LYS A 266 -10.30 18.21 15.98
CA LYS A 266 -10.92 17.49 14.85
C LYS A 266 -11.06 18.36 13.59
N ARG A 267 -11.24 19.68 13.77
CA ARG A 267 -11.32 20.68 12.68
C ARG A 267 -9.95 21.04 12.10
N LEU A 268 -8.90 21.09 12.92
CA LEU A 268 -7.51 21.28 12.48
C LEU A 268 -6.99 20.06 11.70
N ASN A 269 -7.41 18.85 12.09
CA ASN A 269 -7.04 17.62 11.39
C ASN A 269 -7.53 17.52 9.96
N ASN A 270 -8.76 17.94 9.68
CA ASN A 270 -9.26 17.94 8.30
C ASN A 270 -8.43 18.87 7.40
N LEU A 271 -7.87 19.93 7.97
CA LEU A 271 -6.99 20.86 7.27
C LEU A 271 -5.58 20.26 7.07
N PHE A 272 -4.95 19.72 8.12
CA PHE A 272 -3.61 19.11 8.03
C PHE A 272 -3.57 17.82 7.21
N LYS A 273 -4.60 16.96 7.31
CA LYS A 273 -4.71 15.74 6.49
C LYS A 273 -4.82 16.07 5.01
N LYS A 274 -5.60 17.09 4.65
CA LYS A 274 -5.70 17.59 3.27
C LYS A 274 -4.36 18.12 2.77
N GLN A 275 -3.61 18.82 3.63
CA GLN A 275 -2.31 19.39 3.28
C GLN A 275 -1.20 18.33 3.11
N ASN A 276 -1.14 17.33 3.99
CA ASN A 276 -0.17 16.23 3.90
C ASN A 276 -0.46 15.28 2.73
N ARG A 277 -1.73 15.00 2.42
CA ARG A 277 -2.11 14.30 1.18
C ARG A 277 -1.58 15.06 -0.05
N ASN A 278 -1.81 16.36 -0.12
CA ASN A 278 -1.31 17.18 -1.23
C ASN A 278 0.22 17.14 -1.34
N LEU A 279 0.96 17.20 -0.22
CA LEU A 279 2.42 17.12 -0.22
C LEU A 279 2.97 15.75 -0.65
N LEU A 280 2.35 14.66 -0.23
CA LEU A 280 2.76 13.32 -0.62
C LEU A 280 2.42 13.01 -2.08
N THR A 281 1.20 13.37 -2.52
CA THR A 281 0.80 13.31 -3.93
C THR A 281 1.74 14.17 -4.79
N PHE A 282 2.13 15.35 -4.32
CA PHE A 282 3.09 16.21 -5.03
C PHE A 282 4.49 15.59 -5.10
N LYS A 283 4.99 14.96 -4.03
CA LYS A 283 6.27 14.22 -4.06
C LYS A 283 6.22 13.02 -5.01
N ILE A 284 5.12 12.28 -5.03
CA ILE A 284 4.92 11.15 -5.96
C ILE A 284 4.85 11.64 -7.41
N GLN A 285 4.13 12.73 -7.67
CA GLN A 285 4.07 13.38 -8.99
C GLN A 285 5.45 13.91 -9.43
N LEU A 286 6.23 14.49 -8.53
CA LEU A 286 7.61 14.92 -8.79
C LEU A 286 8.51 13.73 -9.15
N ASN A 287 8.48 12.64 -8.38
CA ASN A 287 9.25 11.43 -8.68
C ASN A 287 8.85 10.80 -10.03
N ASN A 288 7.57 10.83 -10.37
CA ASN A 288 7.08 10.40 -11.68
C ASN A 288 7.53 11.35 -12.79
N ASN A 289 7.51 12.67 -12.56
CA ASN A 289 7.99 13.67 -13.52
C ASN A 289 9.51 13.57 -13.74
N GLU A 290 10.31 13.27 -12.73
CA GLU A 290 11.75 13.02 -12.90
C GLU A 290 12.02 11.75 -13.71
N LYS A 291 11.25 10.68 -13.48
CA LYS A 291 11.31 9.47 -14.32
C LYS A 291 10.89 9.78 -15.76
N ILE A 292 9.82 10.55 -15.96
CA ILE A 292 9.38 11.02 -17.29
C ILE A 292 10.46 11.89 -17.94
N ASN A 293 11.09 12.80 -17.21
CA ASN A 293 12.17 13.64 -17.72
C ASN A 293 13.40 12.82 -18.10
N LYS A 294 13.75 11.77 -17.34
CA LYS A 294 14.80 10.80 -17.72
C LYS A 294 14.42 10.01 -18.98
N ILE A 295 13.16 9.60 -19.12
CA ILE A 295 12.64 8.91 -20.31
C ILE A 295 12.62 9.84 -21.53
N VAL A 296 12.19 11.09 -21.38
CA VAL A 296 12.18 12.14 -22.41
C VAL A 296 13.60 12.50 -22.81
N HIS A 297 14.55 12.57 -21.87
CA HIS A 297 15.96 12.79 -22.16
C HIS A 297 16.57 11.61 -22.95
N LYS A 298 16.16 10.38 -22.64
CA LYS A 298 16.56 9.17 -23.37
C LYS A 298 15.91 9.10 -24.77
N PHE A 299 14.68 9.61 -24.91
CA PHE A 299 13.95 9.73 -26.18
C PHE A 299 14.50 10.83 -27.09
N LYS A 300 14.96 11.96 -26.52
CA LYS A 300 15.59 13.08 -27.26
C LYS A 300 16.94 12.74 -27.88
N GLN A 301 17.59 11.66 -27.44
CA GLN A 301 18.85 11.16 -28.01
C GLN A 301 18.63 10.20 -29.21
N ASN A 302 17.38 9.88 -29.54
CA ASN A 302 17.06 8.96 -30.64
C ASN A 302 16.92 9.74 -31.96
N ASN A 303 17.69 9.36 -32.99
CA ASN A 303 17.81 10.11 -34.25
C ASN A 303 16.49 10.27 -35.04
N THR A 304 15.48 9.49 -34.71
CA THR A 304 14.13 9.56 -35.28
C THR A 304 13.36 10.84 -34.85
N TYR A 305 13.71 11.46 -33.71
CA TYR A 305 13.01 12.64 -33.17
C TYR A 305 13.37 13.95 -33.89
N LYS A 306 14.57 14.05 -34.46
CA LYS A 306 15.00 15.25 -35.23
C LYS A 306 14.19 15.45 -36.51
N ASN A 307 13.68 14.38 -37.11
CA ASN A 307 12.87 14.45 -38.33
C ASN A 307 11.41 14.85 -38.03
N LEU A 308 10.88 14.55 -36.84
CA LEU A 308 9.52 14.91 -36.43
C LEU A 308 9.38 16.39 -36.01
N LEU A 309 10.46 17.02 -35.55
CA LEU A 309 10.48 18.44 -35.16
C LEU A 309 10.28 19.41 -36.34
N LYS A 310 10.58 19.01 -37.57
CA LYS A 310 10.40 19.87 -38.76
C LYS A 310 8.92 20.12 -39.10
N ASN A 311 8.03 19.19 -38.72
CA ASN A 311 6.60 19.28 -39.00
C ASN A 311 5.77 19.89 -37.85
N ASN A 312 6.34 20.10 -36.66
CA ASN A 312 5.59 20.56 -35.46
C ASN A 312 5.63 22.08 -35.22
N ASN A 313 6.41 22.84 -35.99
CA ASN A 313 6.51 24.29 -35.82
C ASN A 313 5.23 25.04 -36.27
N GLU A 314 4.41 24.47 -37.16
CA GLU A 314 3.11 25.04 -37.52
C GLU A 314 2.05 24.90 -36.41
N ILE A 315 2.08 23.79 -35.65
CA ILE A 315 1.11 23.53 -34.58
C ILE A 315 1.40 24.37 -33.33
N THR A 316 2.68 24.70 -33.10
CA THR A 316 3.12 25.45 -31.90
C THR A 316 2.67 26.92 -31.94
N ASN A 317 2.55 27.52 -33.12
CA ASN A 317 2.07 28.90 -33.26
C ASN A 317 0.58 29.02 -32.90
N ASN A 318 -0.26 28.06 -33.32
CA ASN A 318 -1.69 28.05 -33.01
C ASN A 318 -2.00 27.80 -31.51
N ILE A 319 -1.12 27.09 -30.81
CA ILE A 319 -1.27 26.83 -29.36
C ILE A 319 -0.83 28.04 -28.51
N THR A 320 0.10 28.85 -29.01
CA THR A 320 0.59 30.03 -28.28
C THR A 320 -0.49 31.12 -28.24
N GLU A 321 -1.19 31.32 -29.36
CA GLU A 321 -2.31 32.26 -29.46
C GLU A 321 -3.50 31.88 -28.55
N LEU A 322 -3.75 30.57 -28.36
CA LEU A 322 -4.77 30.06 -27.42
C LEU A 322 -4.37 30.19 -25.93
N LYS A 323 -3.06 30.16 -25.61
CA LYS A 323 -2.56 30.29 -24.23
C LYS A 323 -2.62 31.73 -23.70
N ASP A 324 -2.45 32.72 -24.58
CA ASP A 324 -2.53 34.14 -24.20
C ASP A 324 -3.99 34.58 -23.91
N ILE A 325 -4.97 33.93 -24.56
CA ILE A 325 -6.41 34.11 -24.29
C ILE A 325 -6.83 33.47 -22.95
N LEU A 326 -6.16 32.39 -22.52
CA LEU A 326 -6.49 31.69 -21.26
C LEU A 326 -5.84 32.35 -20.03
N THR A 327 -4.60 32.80 -20.15
CA THR A 327 -3.84 33.40 -19.03
C THR A 327 -4.38 34.77 -18.59
N SER A 328 -4.98 35.53 -19.50
CA SER A 328 -5.60 36.83 -19.22
C SER A 328 -6.91 36.69 -18.41
N ASN A 329 -7.68 35.62 -18.61
CA ASN A 329 -8.92 35.37 -17.89
C ASN A 329 -8.72 34.77 -16.47
N GLU A 330 -7.67 33.96 -16.28
CA GLU A 330 -7.37 33.36 -14.96
C GLU A 330 -6.78 34.36 -13.96
N TYR A 331 -6.02 35.36 -14.43
CA TYR A 331 -5.48 36.43 -13.57
C TYR A 331 -6.56 37.40 -13.05
N ALA A 332 -7.57 37.71 -13.87
CA ALA A 332 -8.71 38.53 -13.46
C ALA A 332 -9.58 37.81 -12.41
N PHE A 333 -9.76 36.49 -12.55
CA PHE A 333 -10.51 35.68 -11.61
C PHE A 333 -9.81 35.56 -10.24
N LEU A 334 -8.50 35.30 -10.22
CA LEU A 334 -7.71 35.20 -8.98
C LEU A 334 -7.65 36.53 -8.20
N ASN A 335 -7.60 37.67 -8.88
CA ASN A 335 -7.64 38.99 -8.23
C ASN A 335 -9.02 39.32 -7.62
N SER A 336 -10.12 38.83 -8.20
CA SER A 336 -11.45 39.02 -7.62
C SER A 336 -11.67 38.21 -6.33
N ILE A 337 -11.05 37.03 -6.22
CA ILE A 337 -11.13 36.15 -5.04
C ILE A 337 -10.30 36.69 -3.86
N ASN A 338 -9.12 37.27 -4.13
CA ASN A 338 -8.28 37.81 -3.07
C ASN A 338 -8.87 39.09 -2.44
N ASN A 339 -9.53 39.93 -3.22
CA ASN A 339 -10.16 41.16 -2.70
C ASN A 339 -11.42 40.89 -1.87
N SER A 340 -12.22 39.85 -2.17
CA SER A 340 -13.40 39.50 -1.37
C SER A 340 -13.05 38.84 -0.02
N LYS A 341 -11.94 38.10 0.05
CA LYS A 341 -11.45 37.49 1.31
C LYS A 341 -10.81 38.50 2.25
N LEU A 342 -10.11 39.52 1.73
CA LEU A 342 -9.52 40.57 2.57
C LEU A 342 -10.58 41.48 3.22
N SER A 343 -11.73 41.71 2.57
CA SER A 343 -12.83 42.49 3.15
C SER A 343 -13.59 41.73 4.25
N GLN A 344 -13.78 40.41 4.10
CA GLN A 344 -14.39 39.56 5.14
C GLN A 344 -13.52 39.42 6.40
N ILE A 345 -12.19 39.36 6.25
CA ILE A 345 -11.27 39.30 7.39
C ILE A 345 -11.24 40.62 8.19
N LYS A 346 -11.44 41.77 7.54
CA LYS A 346 -11.53 43.07 8.23
C LYS A 346 -12.84 43.25 8.99
N GLN A 347 -13.96 42.66 8.56
CA GLN A 347 -15.24 42.74 9.27
C GLN A 347 -15.32 41.85 10.52
N LEU A 348 -14.52 40.77 10.59
CA LEU A 348 -14.46 39.87 11.75
C LEU A 348 -13.57 40.35 12.90
N LYS A 349 -12.92 41.52 12.77
CA LYS A 349 -12.11 42.13 13.84
C LYS A 349 -12.79 43.32 14.55
N LEU A 350 -14.07 43.59 14.27
CA LEU A 350 -14.84 44.68 14.86
C LEU A 350 -16.21 44.25 15.43
N LYS A 351 -16.35 43.00 15.89
CA LYS A 351 -17.48 42.55 16.72
C LYS A 351 -17.01 41.70 17.88
#